data_AF-A0A834E649-F1
#
_entry.id   AF-A0A834E649-F1
#
_cell.length_a   1.000
_cell.length_b   1.000
_cell.length_c   1.000
_cell.angle_alpha   90.00
_cell.angle_beta   90.00
_cell.angle_gamma   90.00
#
_symmetry.space_group_name_H-M   'P 1'
#
loop_
_entity.id
_entity.type
_entity.pdbx_description
1 polymer ?
#
loop_
_entity_poly.entity_id
_entity_poly.type
_entity_poly.pdbx_seq_one_letter_code
_entity_poly.pdbx_strand_id
1 'polypeptide(L)'
;MESGFTSKDTYLSHFNPRDYLEKYYSFGSRHSAENQVLRLLLKNLFNIFCVGGIKGDLLIDIGSGPTIYQLLSACESFKKIIATDYTDQNLQELEKWLRKEPGSFDWSPVVNYVCELEGNRMKGQEKEEKLRGAIKQEPQQSAEARGLPGDCGCPEEQLLYDW
;
A
#
# COMPACT_ATOMS: atom_id res chain seq x y z
N MET A 1 -2.79 18.10 27.76
CA MET A 1 -2.82 18.07 26.28
C MET A 1 -2.81 16.61 25.90
N GLU A 2 -3.91 16.09 25.36
CA GLU A 2 -3.85 14.76 24.73
C GLU A 2 -2.77 14.80 23.64
N SER A 3 -1.95 13.75 23.53
CA SER A 3 -0.97 13.66 22.47
C SER A 3 -1.68 13.79 21.13
N GLY A 4 -1.24 14.69 20.24
CA GLY A 4 -1.76 14.79 18.87
C GLY A 4 -1.42 13.58 17.97
N PHE A 5 -1.08 12.44 18.58
CA PHE A 5 -0.68 11.21 17.95
C PHE A 5 -1.86 10.23 17.89
N THR A 6 -2.18 9.76 16.69
CA THR A 6 -3.25 8.79 16.45
C THR A 6 -2.82 7.39 16.87
N SER A 7 -3.59 6.76 17.75
CA SER A 7 -3.32 5.38 18.19
C SER A 7 -3.55 4.37 17.06
N LYS A 8 -2.90 3.20 17.14
CA LYS A 8 -3.14 2.10 16.19
C LYS A 8 -4.61 1.65 16.18
N ASP A 9 -5.28 1.63 17.33
CA ASP A 9 -6.67 1.15 17.44
C ASP A 9 -7.66 2.14 16.79
N THR A 10 -7.27 3.41 16.70
CA THR A 10 -8.00 4.41 15.93
C THR A 10 -8.03 4.05 14.44
N TYR A 11 -6.97 3.47 13.87
CA TYR A 11 -7.00 3.03 12.46
C TYR A 11 -8.02 1.91 12.23
N LEU A 12 -8.11 0.93 13.12
CA LEU A 12 -9.05 -0.20 12.98
C LEU A 12 -10.51 0.25 13.02
N SER A 13 -10.80 1.35 13.72
CA SER A 13 -12.17 1.81 14.01
C SER A 13 -12.61 3.01 13.17
N HIS A 14 -11.68 3.85 12.70
CA HIS A 14 -11.99 5.13 12.05
C HIS A 14 -11.39 5.29 10.65
N PHE A 15 -10.48 4.42 10.22
CA PHE A 15 -9.91 4.54 8.88
C PHE A 15 -10.92 4.05 7.83
N ASN A 16 -11.36 4.94 6.94
CA ASN A 16 -12.19 4.58 5.79
C ASN A 16 -11.32 4.44 4.53
N PRO A 17 -11.13 3.21 4.00
CA PRO A 17 -10.33 3.00 2.79
C PRO A 17 -10.84 3.77 1.58
N ARG A 18 -12.16 3.88 1.43
CA ARG A 18 -12.76 4.48 0.24
C ARG A 18 -12.59 5.99 0.23
N ASP A 19 -12.84 6.64 1.36
CA ASP A 19 -12.65 8.09 1.51
C ASP A 19 -11.17 8.46 1.28
N TYR A 20 -10.26 7.63 1.78
CA TYR A 20 -8.82 7.76 1.54
C TYR A 20 -8.48 7.68 0.04
N LEU A 21 -8.99 6.68 -0.66
CA LEU A 21 -8.77 6.52 -2.09
C LEU A 21 -9.33 7.69 -2.92
N GLU A 22 -10.55 8.12 -2.64
CA GLU A 22 -11.20 9.19 -3.38
C GLU A 22 -10.51 10.54 -3.18
N LYS A 23 -10.07 10.81 -1.95
CA LYS A 23 -9.37 12.05 -1.59
C LYS A 23 -7.98 12.14 -2.22
N TYR A 24 -7.20 11.07 -2.20
CA TYR A 24 -5.76 11.12 -2.54
C TYR A 24 -5.41 10.52 -3.90
N TYR A 25 -6.23 9.61 -4.44
CA TYR A 25 -5.84 8.74 -5.56
C TYR A 25 -6.82 8.71 -6.74
N SER A 26 -7.88 9.52 -6.74
CA SER A 26 -8.85 9.59 -7.86
C SER A 26 -8.25 10.07 -9.19
N PHE A 27 -7.06 10.69 -9.16
CA PHE A 27 -6.19 10.99 -10.29
C PHE A 27 -6.91 11.58 -11.52
N GLY A 28 -7.77 12.58 -11.28
CA GLY A 28 -8.52 13.27 -12.32
C GLY A 28 -7.73 14.34 -13.09
N SER A 29 -8.40 14.95 -14.08
CA SER A 29 -7.88 16.07 -14.87
C SER A 29 -7.73 17.39 -14.08
N ARG A 30 -8.33 17.46 -12.88
CA ARG A 30 -8.19 18.61 -11.99
C ARG A 30 -6.78 18.65 -11.42
N HIS A 31 -6.12 19.80 -11.56
CA HIS A 31 -4.86 20.09 -10.92
C HIS A 31 -5.08 20.26 -9.40
N SER A 32 -4.96 19.18 -8.65
CA SER A 32 -4.92 19.20 -7.17
C SER A 32 -3.49 19.03 -6.66
N ALA A 33 -3.25 19.38 -5.40
CA ALA A 33 -1.96 19.15 -4.75
C ALA A 33 -1.68 17.64 -4.64
N GLU A 34 -2.71 16.85 -4.31
CA GLU A 34 -2.65 15.40 -4.20
C GLU A 34 -2.23 14.75 -5.53
N ASN A 35 -2.79 15.20 -6.66
CA ASN A 35 -2.43 14.69 -7.98
C ASN A 35 -0.97 15.02 -8.35
N GLN A 36 -0.47 16.20 -7.96
CA GLN A 36 0.94 16.57 -8.20
C GLN A 36 1.89 15.70 -7.40
N VAL A 37 1.58 15.46 -6.12
CA VAL A 37 2.34 14.54 -5.26
C VAL A 37 2.31 13.13 -5.85
N LEU A 38 1.14 12.62 -6.22
CA LEU A 38 1.02 11.28 -6.81
C LEU A 38 1.82 11.14 -8.11
N ARG A 39 1.80 12.14 -9.00
CA ARG A 39 2.66 12.14 -10.22
C ARG A 39 4.15 12.07 -9.88
N LEU A 40 4.59 12.81 -8.86
CA LEU A 40 5.99 12.77 -8.42
C LEU A 40 6.35 11.39 -7.86
N LEU A 41 5.48 10.80 -7.04
CA LEU A 41 5.68 9.44 -6.49
C LEU A 41 5.81 8.41 -7.61
N LEU A 42 4.90 8.42 -8.58
CA LEU A 42 4.90 7.48 -9.70
C LEU A 42 6.17 7.60 -10.56
N LYS A 43 6.65 8.82 -10.83
CA LYS A 43 7.93 9.05 -11.52
C LYS A 43 9.11 8.49 -10.74
N ASN A 44 9.14 8.71 -9.43
CA ASN A 44 10.23 8.22 -8.58
C ASN A 44 10.23 6.69 -8.51
N LEU A 45 9.06 6.07 -8.36
CA LEU A 45 8.91 4.61 -8.36
C LEU A 45 9.31 3.99 -9.70
N PHE A 46 8.91 4.60 -10.81
CA PHE A 46 9.39 4.22 -12.14
C PHE A 46 10.92 4.28 -12.22
N ASN A 47 11.53 5.38 -11.78
CA ASN A 47 12.99 5.49 -11.78
C ASN A 47 13.65 4.42 -10.91
N ILE A 48 13.11 4.13 -9.73
CA ILE A 48 13.64 3.12 -8.80
C ILE A 48 13.60 1.72 -9.42
N PHE A 49 12.41 1.29 -9.88
CA PHE A 49 12.18 -0.09 -10.28
C PHE A 49 12.55 -0.38 -11.73
N CYS A 50 12.42 0.58 -12.65
CA CYS A 50 12.63 0.36 -14.08
C CYS A 50 13.99 0.89 -14.59
N VAL A 51 14.52 1.97 -14.00
CA VAL A 51 15.78 2.60 -14.47
C VAL A 51 16.95 2.26 -13.54
N GLY A 52 16.73 2.32 -12.23
CA GLY A 52 17.75 2.12 -11.19
C GLY A 52 18.19 0.66 -11.00
N GLY A 53 17.54 -0.28 -11.69
CA GLY A 53 17.93 -1.68 -11.72
C GLY A 53 17.57 -2.50 -10.46
N ILE A 54 16.75 -1.96 -9.55
CA ILE A 54 16.26 -2.70 -8.39
C ILE A 54 15.26 -3.75 -8.86
N LYS A 55 15.63 -5.02 -8.68
CA LYS A 55 14.86 -6.20 -9.10
C LYS A 55 15.14 -7.37 -8.18
N GLY A 56 14.24 -8.35 -8.16
CA GLY A 56 14.40 -9.54 -7.33
C GLY A 56 13.25 -10.52 -7.52
N ASP A 57 13.26 -11.60 -6.74
CA ASP A 57 12.17 -12.58 -6.79
C ASP A 57 10.98 -12.17 -5.92
N LEU A 58 11.24 -11.55 -4.76
CA LEU A 58 10.23 -11.19 -3.75
C LEU A 58 10.39 -9.72 -3.32
N LEU A 59 9.27 -8.99 -3.33
CA LEU A 59 9.11 -7.69 -2.67
C LEU A 59 8.02 -7.80 -1.60
N ILE A 60 8.26 -7.19 -0.43
CA ILE A 60 7.26 -7.10 0.64
C ILE A 60 6.95 -5.63 0.85
N ASP A 61 5.69 -5.26 0.64
CA ASP A 61 5.14 -3.92 0.85
C ASP A 61 4.48 -3.86 2.24
N ILE A 62 4.97 -2.94 3.07
CA ILE A 62 4.57 -2.78 4.47
C ILE A 62 3.73 -1.52 4.61
N GLY A 63 2.50 -1.65 5.08
CA GLY A 63 1.57 -0.51 5.14
C GLY A 63 1.03 -0.16 3.76
N SER A 64 0.69 -1.19 2.98
CA SER A 64 0.15 -1.04 1.62
C SER A 64 -1.13 -0.19 1.58
N GLY A 65 -1.87 -0.13 2.69
CA GLY A 65 -3.20 0.46 2.70
C GLY A 65 -4.12 -0.21 1.68
N PRO A 66 -5.12 0.50 1.16
CA PRO A 66 -5.99 0.00 0.09
C PRO A 66 -5.43 0.31 -1.30
N THR A 67 -4.10 0.55 -1.43
CA THR A 67 -3.51 1.12 -2.65
C THR A 67 -2.63 0.14 -3.42
N ILE A 68 -2.51 0.38 -4.73
CA ILE A 68 -1.64 -0.39 -5.64
C ILE A 68 -0.62 0.45 -6.41
N TYR A 69 -0.73 1.79 -6.35
CA TYR A 69 0.06 2.69 -7.19
C TYR A 69 1.57 2.48 -7.00
N GLN A 70 1.96 2.16 -5.76
CA GLN A 70 3.34 1.92 -5.38
C GLN A 70 3.95 0.65 -5.99
N LEU A 71 3.11 -0.25 -6.50
CA LEU A 71 3.50 -1.57 -6.99
C LEU A 71 3.49 -1.67 -8.54
N LEU A 72 2.96 -0.67 -9.24
CA LEU A 72 2.75 -0.71 -10.70
C LEU A 72 4.04 -0.83 -11.51
N SER A 73 5.10 -0.11 -11.13
CA SER A 73 6.43 -0.29 -11.74
C SER A 73 7.21 -1.42 -11.07
N ALA A 74 6.93 -1.71 -9.79
CA ALA A 74 7.61 -2.80 -9.07
C ALA A 74 7.33 -4.18 -9.70
N CYS A 75 6.12 -4.43 -10.21
CA CYS A 75 5.78 -5.71 -10.84
C CYS A 75 6.53 -5.97 -12.16
N GLU A 76 7.22 -4.97 -12.73
CA GLU A 76 8.15 -5.20 -13.85
C GLU A 76 9.44 -5.88 -13.41
N SER A 77 9.82 -5.69 -12.15
CA SER A 77 11.13 -6.06 -11.61
C SER A 77 11.06 -7.14 -10.54
N PHE A 78 9.87 -7.43 -10.02
CA PHE A 78 9.62 -8.45 -9.00
C PHE A 78 8.57 -9.45 -9.44
N LYS A 79 8.87 -10.75 -9.26
CA LYS A 79 7.98 -11.86 -9.64
C LYS A 79 6.84 -12.06 -8.64
N LYS A 80 7.13 -11.92 -7.34
CA LYS A 80 6.19 -12.05 -6.24
C LYS A 80 6.20 -10.77 -5.41
N ILE A 81 5.02 -10.26 -5.11
CA ILE A 81 4.81 -9.10 -4.24
C ILE A 81 3.89 -9.54 -3.10
N ILE A 82 4.30 -9.32 -1.85
CA ILE A 82 3.43 -9.50 -0.68
C ILE A 82 2.99 -8.11 -0.23
N ALA A 83 1.69 -7.83 -0.28
CA ALA A 83 1.10 -6.60 0.23
C ALA A 83 0.57 -6.85 1.64
N THR A 84 0.93 -5.99 2.60
CA THR A 84 0.56 -6.14 4.01
C THR A 84 0.08 -4.81 4.58
N ASP A 85 -0.94 -4.87 5.45
CA ASP A 85 -1.43 -3.69 6.14
C ASP A 85 -1.89 -4.03 7.56
N TYR A 86 -1.85 -3.05 8.47
CA TYR A 86 -2.36 -3.25 9.82
C TYR A 86 -3.89 -3.33 9.86
N THR A 87 -4.57 -2.64 8.94
CA THR A 87 -6.01 -2.41 8.95
C THR A 87 -6.72 -3.41 8.06
N ASP A 88 -7.58 -4.25 8.63
CA ASP A 88 -8.26 -5.31 7.88
C ASP A 88 -9.15 -4.75 6.75
N GLN A 89 -9.76 -3.56 6.92
CA GLN A 89 -10.60 -2.94 5.89
C GLN A 89 -9.79 -2.50 4.66
N ASN A 90 -8.51 -2.15 4.83
CA ASN A 90 -7.62 -1.81 3.73
C ASN A 90 -7.33 -3.02 2.85
N LEU A 91 -7.02 -4.16 3.49
CA LEU A 91 -6.77 -5.42 2.79
C LEU A 91 -8.02 -5.93 2.05
N GLN A 92 -9.20 -5.73 2.64
CA GLN A 92 -10.47 -6.03 1.97
C GLN A 92 -10.69 -5.17 0.72
N GLU A 93 -10.43 -3.86 0.78
CA GLU A 93 -10.57 -2.98 -0.40
C GLU A 93 -9.54 -3.33 -1.49
N LEU A 94 -8.32 -3.70 -1.11
CA LEU A 94 -7.32 -4.23 -2.03
C LEU A 94 -7.77 -5.55 -2.68
N GLU A 95 -8.36 -6.46 -1.90
CA GLU A 95 -8.85 -7.76 -2.40
C GLU A 95 -10.00 -7.58 -3.41
N LYS A 96 -10.89 -6.60 -3.21
CA LYS A 96 -11.93 -6.27 -4.20
C LYS A 96 -11.32 -5.96 -5.57
N TRP A 97 -10.24 -5.16 -5.60
CA TRP A 97 -9.55 -4.83 -6.85
C TRP A 97 -8.82 -6.03 -7.46
N LEU A 98 -8.20 -6.87 -6.63
CA LEU A 98 -7.53 -8.10 -7.07
C LEU A 98 -8.52 -9.09 -7.71
N ARG A 99 -9.72 -9.23 -7.11
CA ARG A 99 -10.80 -10.11 -7.60
C ARG A 99 -11.66 -9.51 -8.70
N LYS A 100 -11.41 -8.24 -9.08
CA LYS A 100 -12.21 -7.49 -10.07
C LYS A 100 -13.69 -7.41 -9.67
N GLU A 101 -13.94 -7.24 -8.36
CA GLU A 101 -15.30 -7.12 -7.85
C GLU A 101 -15.96 -5.82 -8.34
N PRO A 102 -17.26 -5.83 -8.68
CA PRO A 102 -17.98 -4.62 -9.00
C PRO A 102 -17.87 -3.57 -7.89
N GLY A 103 -17.57 -2.34 -8.26
CA GLY A 103 -17.39 -1.23 -7.29
C GLY A 103 -15.98 -1.10 -6.71
N SER A 104 -15.04 -1.98 -7.07
CA SER A 104 -13.61 -1.76 -6.76
C SER A 104 -13.14 -0.40 -7.27
N PHE A 105 -12.20 0.21 -6.57
CA PHE A 105 -11.68 1.52 -6.97
C PHE A 105 -11.06 1.50 -8.38
N ASP A 106 -11.36 2.54 -9.18
CA ASP A 106 -10.86 2.66 -10.54
C ASP A 106 -9.44 3.23 -10.54
N TRP A 107 -8.46 2.34 -10.69
CA TRP A 107 -7.04 2.69 -10.83
C TRP A 107 -6.63 3.02 -12.27
N SER A 108 -7.53 2.93 -13.26
CA SER A 108 -7.19 3.09 -14.68
C SER A 108 -6.42 4.38 -14.99
N PRO A 109 -6.78 5.57 -14.45
CA PRO A 109 -6.03 6.79 -14.72
C PRO A 109 -4.57 6.72 -14.23
N VAL A 110 -4.35 6.13 -13.06
CA VAL A 110 -3.02 5.95 -12.45
C VAL A 110 -2.21 4.93 -13.25
N VAL A 111 -2.84 3.79 -13.59
CA VAL A 111 -2.23 2.72 -14.39
C VAL A 111 -1.79 3.25 -15.75
N ASN A 112 -2.65 3.97 -16.45
CA ASN A 112 -2.33 4.54 -17.77
C ASN A 112 -1.15 5.50 -17.68
N TYR A 113 -1.09 6.33 -16.63
CA TYR A 113 0.04 7.23 -16.43
C TYR A 113 1.36 6.49 -16.18
N VAL A 114 1.34 5.37 -15.44
CA VAL A 114 2.54 4.53 -15.29
C VAL A 114 2.93 3.87 -16.61
N CYS A 115 1.98 3.37 -17.39
CA CYS A 115 2.27 2.84 -18.72
C CYS A 115 2.92 3.90 -19.63
N GLU A 116 2.46 5.15 -19.58
CA GLU A 116 3.08 6.27 -20.31
C GLU A 116 4.53 6.51 -19.88
N LEU A 117 4.79 6.54 -18.56
CA LEU A 117 6.16 6.66 -18.03
C LEU A 117 7.07 5.52 -18.51
N GLU A 118 6.52 4.31 -18.60
CA GLU A 118 7.22 3.12 -19.05
C GLU A 118 7.32 2.99 -20.59
N GLY A 119 6.92 4.03 -21.33
CA GLY A 119 7.03 4.10 -22.78
C GLY A 119 5.94 3.36 -23.55
N ASN A 120 4.77 3.15 -22.96
CA ASN A 120 3.60 2.51 -23.57
C ASN A 120 3.88 1.13 -24.18
N ARG A 121 4.82 0.39 -23.60
CA ARG A 121 5.19 -0.98 -24.01
C ARG A 121 4.09 -2.00 -23.68
N MET A 122 3.19 -1.66 -22.76
CA MET A 122 2.11 -2.50 -22.25
C MET A 122 0.85 -1.65 -22.09
N LYS A 123 -0.31 -2.20 -22.43
CA LYS A 123 -1.60 -1.51 -22.22
C LYS A 123 -2.01 -1.55 -20.76
N GLY A 124 -2.83 -0.59 -20.32
CA GLY A 124 -3.25 -0.51 -18.91
C GLY A 124 -3.85 -1.81 -18.36
N GLN A 125 -4.74 -2.47 -19.11
CA GLN A 125 -5.33 -3.75 -18.69
C GLN A 125 -4.27 -4.85 -18.50
N GLU A 126 -3.29 -4.95 -19.40
CA GLU A 126 -2.21 -5.94 -19.31
C GLU A 126 -1.33 -5.66 -18.07
N LYS A 127 -1.08 -4.39 -17.77
CA LYS A 127 -0.35 -3.96 -16.58
C LYS A 127 -1.09 -4.35 -15.30
N GLU A 128 -2.39 -4.11 -15.24
CA GLU A 128 -3.18 -4.52 -14.09
C GLU A 128 -3.17 -6.03 -13.90
N GLU A 129 -3.37 -6.83 -14.96
CA GLU A 129 -3.31 -8.29 -14.87
C GLU A 129 -1.95 -8.78 -14.39
N LYS A 130 -0.87 -8.18 -14.89
CA LYS A 130 0.49 -8.50 -14.44
C LYS A 130 0.65 -8.22 -12.95
N LEU A 131 0.17 -7.06 -12.47
CA LEU A 131 0.23 -6.73 -11.06
C LEU A 131 -0.63 -7.67 -10.20
N ARG A 132 -1.88 -7.95 -10.61
CA ARG A 132 -2.75 -8.94 -9.94
C ARG A 132 -2.08 -10.31 -9.83
N GLY A 133 -1.39 -10.74 -10.89
CA GLY A 133 -0.65 -12.00 -10.92
C GLY A 133 0.56 -12.01 -9.97
N ALA A 134 1.24 -10.88 -9.80
CA ALA A 134 2.41 -10.74 -8.94
C ALA A 134 2.04 -10.66 -7.44
N ILE A 135 0.93 -10.00 -7.11
CA ILE A 135 0.49 -9.84 -5.72
C ILE A 135 0.06 -11.20 -5.13
N LYS A 136 0.49 -11.44 -3.89
CA LYS A 136 0.05 -12.51 -3.00
C LYS A 136 -0.33 -11.86 -1.67
N GLN A 137 -1.56 -12.07 -1.22
CA GLN A 137 -1.93 -11.71 0.15
C GLN A 137 -1.49 -12.86 1.06
N GLU A 138 -0.78 -12.54 2.13
CA GLU A 138 -0.63 -13.48 3.24
C GLU A 138 -1.92 -13.46 4.07
N PRO A 139 -2.38 -14.60 4.61
CA PRO A 139 -3.49 -14.61 5.56
C PRO A 139 -3.06 -13.83 6.81
N GLN A 140 -3.45 -12.58 6.91
CA GLN A 140 -3.30 -11.82 8.15
C GLN A 140 -4.14 -12.54 9.22
N GLN A 141 -3.53 -12.98 10.32
CA GLN A 141 -4.33 -13.24 11.53
C GLN A 141 -4.98 -11.92 11.91
N SER A 142 -6.32 -11.94 12.07
CA SER A 142 -7.11 -10.76 12.41
C SER A 142 -6.48 -10.04 13.60
N ALA A 143 -6.56 -8.71 13.64
CA ALA A 143 -6.05 -7.96 14.80
C ALA A 143 -6.71 -8.45 16.11
N GLU A 144 -7.96 -8.93 16.04
CA GLU A 144 -8.67 -9.60 17.13
C GLU A 144 -8.02 -10.92 17.60
N ALA A 145 -7.42 -11.70 16.69
CA ALA A 145 -6.69 -12.92 17.03
C ALA A 145 -5.29 -12.65 17.61
N ARG A 146 -4.77 -11.42 17.49
CA ARG A 146 -3.51 -10.96 18.12
C ARG A 146 -3.71 -10.52 19.56
N GLY A 147 -4.59 -11.22 20.29
CA GLY A 147 -4.99 -10.94 21.67
C GLY A 147 -3.90 -10.19 22.41
N LEU A 148 -4.23 -8.94 22.78
CA LEU A 148 -3.32 -8.04 23.47
C LEU A 148 -2.57 -8.84 24.55
N PRO A 149 -1.22 -8.91 24.53
CA PRO A 149 -0.55 -9.21 25.78
C PRO A 149 -0.95 -8.08 26.72
N GLY A 150 -1.85 -8.42 27.66
CA GLY A 150 -2.18 -7.54 28.77
C GLY A 150 -0.87 -7.10 29.38
N ASP A 151 -0.71 -5.79 29.47
CA ASP A 151 0.31 -5.05 30.21
C ASP A 151 1.44 -5.95 30.72
N CYS A 152 2.37 -6.28 29.83
CA CYS A 152 3.64 -6.85 30.24
C CYS A 152 4.38 -5.71 30.90
N GLY A 153 4.11 -5.51 32.20
CA GLY A 153 4.77 -4.48 33.00
C GLY A 153 6.26 -4.50 32.70
N CYS A 154 6.78 -3.40 32.16
CA CYS A 154 8.20 -3.15 32.12
C CYS A 154 8.73 -3.40 33.55
N PRO A 155 9.65 -4.35 33.77
CA PRO A 155 10.38 -4.37 35.02
C PRO A 155 11.10 -3.02 35.10
N GLU A 156 10.85 -2.30 36.18
CA GLU A 156 11.48 -1.03 36.50
C GLU A 156 12.99 -1.11 36.26
N GLU A 157 13.55 0.00 35.78
CA GLU A 157 14.98 0.32 35.85
C GLU A 157 15.47 0.21 37.31
N GLN A 158 15.85 -0.98 37.72
CA GLN A 158 16.68 -1.22 38.89
C GLN A 158 17.62 -2.34 38.50
N LEU A 159 18.83 -1.95 38.11
CA LEU A 159 20.12 -2.58 38.40
C LEU A 159 21.17 -1.94 37.47
N LEU A 160 21.53 -0.70 37.79
CA LEU A 160 22.72 -0.05 37.23
C LEU A 160 23.50 0.65 38.34
N TYR A 161 23.69 -0.02 39.48
CA TYR A 161 24.78 0.20 40.42
C TYR A 161 24.97 -1.08 41.23
N ASP A 162 25.96 -1.89 40.85
CA ASP A 162 26.83 -2.61 41.79
C ASP A 162 27.99 -3.27 41.02
N TRP A 163 29.14 -2.57 41.08
CA TRP A 163 30.55 -2.95 40.84
C TRP A 163 30.99 -3.48 39.47
#